data_AF-B1F823-F1
#
_entry.id   AF-B1F823-F1
#
_cell.length_a   1.000
_cell.length_b   1.000
_cell.length_c   1.000
_cell.angle_alpha   90.00
_cell.angle_beta   90.00
_cell.angle_gamma   90.00
#
_symmetry.space_group_name_H-M   'P 1'
#
loop_
_entity.id
_entity.type
_entity.pdbx_description
1 polymer ?
#
loop_
_entity_poly.entity_id
_entity_poly.type
_entity_poly.pdbx_seq_one_letter_code
_entity_poly.pdbx_strand_id
1 'polypeptide(L)'
;MYRRLLAPGLLLLLAACAQDPSVTSNTVRICDDTGCSHRPKGQVSYQNKDDAEDREDPRIAALKQAAKAQPKAAYDLGLRYFRGDGARQDSYQALKWMRDAAERGDLRAQKALGGFYLFGLEEMGSDPREADKWLSIAAGRGDKESKQLLELARKAKKEDEEDWKWRTQWRDVYYGYWYSGYPYYGVWNQTYWYY
;
A
#
# COMPACT_ATOMS: atom_id res chain seq x y z
N MET A 1 -21.42 64.45 50.97
CA MET A 1 -22.84 64.73 50.66
C MET A 1 -22.94 65.48 49.35
N TYR A 2 -23.64 64.91 48.38
CA TYR A 2 -24.44 65.55 47.31
C TYR A 2 -23.85 66.64 46.37
N ARG A 3 -23.70 66.21 45.10
CA ARG A 3 -24.37 66.72 43.87
C ARG A 3 -23.77 67.88 43.05
N ARG A 4 -23.80 67.62 41.72
CA ARG A 4 -24.21 68.49 40.59
C ARG A 4 -23.14 69.48 40.07
N LEU A 5 -22.94 69.79 38.78
CA LEU A 5 -23.62 69.59 37.47
C LEU A 5 -22.60 69.88 36.32
N LEU A 6 -22.83 69.27 35.15
CA LEU A 6 -22.73 69.79 33.74
C LEU A 6 -21.51 70.67 33.34
N ALA A 7 -20.58 70.21 32.49
CA ALA A 7 -20.62 70.15 31.00
C ALA A 7 -20.51 71.53 30.29
N PRO A 8 -20.03 71.69 29.03
CA PRO A 8 -19.34 70.76 28.10
C PRO A 8 -18.12 71.41 27.36
N GLY A 9 -17.39 70.62 26.56
CA GLY A 9 -16.36 71.11 25.63
C GLY A 9 -16.31 70.24 24.38
N LEU A 10 -16.96 70.72 23.32
CA LEU A 10 -17.16 70.11 22.00
C LEU A 10 -15.83 69.91 21.27
N LEU A 11 -15.44 68.66 20.97
CA LEU A 11 -14.29 68.33 20.13
C LEU A 11 -14.78 67.59 18.87
N LEU A 12 -14.77 68.33 17.75
CA LEU A 12 -15.00 67.86 16.39
C LEU A 12 -13.90 66.87 16.00
N LEU A 13 -14.27 65.59 15.80
CA LEU A 13 -13.39 64.58 15.21
C LEU A 13 -13.74 64.40 13.73
N LEU A 14 -12.75 64.72 12.90
CA LEU A 14 -12.69 64.49 11.46
C LEU A 14 -12.94 63.00 11.17
N ALA A 15 -13.90 62.72 10.30
CA ALA A 15 -14.06 61.40 9.70
C ALA A 15 -12.88 61.15 8.75
N ALA A 16 -11.84 60.50 9.27
CA ALA A 16 -10.81 59.88 8.45
C ALA A 16 -11.44 58.66 7.77
N CYS A 17 -11.48 58.66 6.43
CA CYS A 17 -11.66 57.44 5.65
C CYS A 17 -10.44 56.54 5.92
N ALA A 18 -10.53 55.69 6.94
CA ALA A 18 -9.62 54.57 7.10
C ALA A 18 -9.98 53.54 6.02
N GLN A 19 -9.23 53.53 4.92
CA GLN A 19 -9.04 52.30 4.17
C GLN A 19 -8.30 51.36 5.11
N ASP A 20 -9.01 50.41 5.73
CA ASP A 20 -8.40 49.45 6.65
C ASP A 20 -7.30 48.68 5.92
N PRO A 21 -6.01 48.88 6.28
CA PRO A 21 -4.88 48.22 5.65
C PRO A 21 -4.56 46.96 6.44
N SER A 22 -5.51 46.03 6.55
CA SER A 22 -5.25 44.77 7.26
C SER A 22 -6.29 43.69 7.00
N VAL A 23 -6.28 43.07 5.82
CA VAL A 23 -6.61 41.64 5.76
C VAL A 23 -5.59 40.96 4.84
N THR A 24 -4.56 40.42 5.48
CA THR A 24 -3.69 39.38 4.96
C THR A 24 -4.53 38.35 4.19
N SER A 25 -4.24 38.20 2.89
CA SER A 25 -5.05 37.47 1.90
C SER A 25 -5.01 35.94 2.05
N ASN A 26 -5.12 35.43 3.28
CA ASN A 26 -5.07 34.00 3.56
C ASN A 26 -6.42 33.29 3.38
N THR A 27 -7.45 34.01 2.96
CA THR A 27 -8.79 33.46 2.66
C THR A 27 -9.21 33.78 1.22
N VAL A 28 -9.98 32.89 0.62
CA VAL A 28 -10.63 33.00 -0.70
C VAL A 28 -12.13 32.96 -0.48
N ARG A 29 -12.84 33.86 -1.15
CA ARG A 29 -14.30 33.86 -1.19
C ARG A 29 -14.79 32.80 -2.17
N ILE A 30 -15.60 31.87 -1.71
CA ILE A 30 -16.23 30.81 -2.49
C ILE A 30 -17.74 31.03 -2.41
N CYS A 31 -18.40 31.06 -3.56
CA CYS A 31 -19.85 31.25 -3.67
C CYS A 31 -20.48 30.04 -4.35
N ASP A 32 -21.60 29.60 -3.81
CA ASP A 32 -22.49 28.59 -4.39
C ASP A 32 -23.93 29.12 -4.48
N ASP A 33 -24.85 28.27 -4.91
CA ASP A 33 -26.29 28.52 -5.04
C ASP A 33 -26.99 28.84 -3.70
N THR A 34 -26.30 28.65 -2.56
CA THR A 34 -26.80 29.00 -1.23
C THR A 34 -26.16 30.27 -0.64
N GLY A 35 -25.07 30.78 -1.25
CA GLY A 35 -24.46 32.05 -0.87
C GLY A 35 -22.92 32.05 -0.93
N CYS A 36 -22.31 33.10 -0.38
CA CYS A 36 -20.85 33.28 -0.40
C CYS A 36 -20.24 33.15 1.00
N SER A 37 -19.18 32.33 1.12
CA SER A 37 -18.38 32.20 2.34
C SER A 37 -16.89 32.44 2.06
N HIS A 38 -16.13 32.86 3.09
CA HIS A 38 -14.68 33.03 2.98
C HIS A 38 -13.99 31.83 3.63
N ARG A 39 -13.20 31.08 2.86
CA ARG A 39 -12.43 29.92 3.34
C ARG A 39 -10.92 30.18 3.27
N PRO A 40 -10.10 29.67 4.19
CA PRO A 40 -8.65 29.78 4.10
C PRO A 40 -8.11 29.16 2.81
N LYS A 41 -7.14 29.80 2.16
CA LYS A 41 -6.49 29.31 0.92
C LYS A 41 -5.85 27.92 1.07
N GLY A 42 -5.38 27.60 2.27
CA GLY A 42 -4.77 26.31 2.59
C GLY A 42 -5.73 25.25 3.14
N GLN A 43 -7.03 25.56 3.26
CA GLN A 43 -8.00 24.59 3.76
C GLN A 43 -8.45 23.70 2.60
N VAL A 44 -7.91 22.47 2.55
CA VAL A 44 -8.38 21.43 1.64
C VAL A 44 -9.82 21.08 2.03
N SER A 45 -10.78 21.29 1.13
CA SER A 45 -12.21 21.06 1.39
C SER A 45 -12.59 19.57 1.48
N TYR A 46 -11.65 18.69 1.13
CA TYR A 46 -11.79 17.26 1.21
C TYR A 46 -11.23 16.76 2.54
N GLN A 47 -12.10 16.62 3.55
CA GLN A 47 -11.81 15.80 4.72
C GLN A 47 -12.29 14.39 4.39
N ASN A 48 -11.35 13.47 4.16
CA ASN A 48 -11.67 12.05 4.09
C ASN A 48 -12.37 11.69 5.41
N LYS A 49 -13.63 11.26 5.35
CA LYS A 49 -14.27 10.58 6.49
C LYS A 49 -13.51 9.29 6.87
N ASP A 50 -12.59 8.87 6.02
CA ASP A 50 -11.79 7.66 6.09
C ASP A 50 -10.54 7.80 6.99
N ASP A 51 -10.25 8.98 7.55
CA ASP A 51 -9.17 9.15 8.54
C ASP A 51 -9.39 8.33 9.84
N ALA A 52 -10.59 7.76 10.01
CA ALA A 52 -10.90 6.77 11.03
C ALA A 52 -10.62 5.31 10.58
N GLU A 53 -10.69 5.00 9.29
CA GLU A 53 -10.36 3.68 8.72
C GLU A 53 -8.85 3.46 8.59
N ASP A 54 -8.07 4.52 8.35
CA ASP A 54 -6.61 4.44 8.27
C ASP A 54 -5.91 4.37 9.64
N ARG A 55 -6.66 4.53 10.74
CA ARG A 55 -6.11 4.39 12.10
C ARG A 55 -6.02 2.93 12.49
N GLU A 56 -4.80 2.42 12.43
CA GLU A 56 -4.44 1.10 12.93
C GLU A 56 -4.99 0.88 14.35
N ASP A 57 -5.78 -0.19 14.52
CA ASP A 57 -6.44 -0.50 15.78
C ASP A 57 -5.39 -0.68 16.89
N PRO A 58 -5.59 -0.13 18.11
CA PRO A 58 -4.67 -0.34 19.22
C PRO A 58 -4.38 -1.82 19.52
N ARG A 59 -5.29 -2.74 19.18
CA ARG A 59 -5.09 -4.19 19.25
C ARG A 59 -3.98 -4.67 18.31
N ILE A 60 -3.87 -4.10 17.11
CA ILE A 60 -2.76 -4.39 16.18
C ILE A 60 -1.44 -3.86 16.71
N ALA A 61 -1.44 -2.65 17.28
CA ALA A 61 -0.24 -2.08 17.89
C ALA A 61 0.28 -2.96 19.05
N ALA A 62 -0.62 -3.45 19.90
CA ALA A 62 -0.27 -4.40 20.96
C ALA A 62 0.24 -5.73 20.38
N LEU A 63 -0.41 -6.25 19.34
CA LEU A 63 -0.02 -7.50 18.69
C LEU A 63 1.36 -7.39 18.01
N LYS A 64 1.71 -6.24 17.42
CA LYS A 64 3.06 -5.95 16.91
C LYS A 64 4.14 -6.10 17.97
N GLN A 65 3.89 -5.65 19.19
CA GLN A 65 4.86 -5.82 20.28
C GLN A 65 4.97 -7.28 20.69
N ALA A 66 3.84 -7.99 20.81
CA ALA A 66 3.84 -9.42 21.12
C ALA A 66 4.54 -10.26 20.02
N ALA A 67 4.36 -9.88 18.75
CA ALA A 67 4.96 -10.52 17.59
C ALA A 67 6.49 -10.56 17.65
N LYS A 68 7.14 -9.54 18.21
CA LYS A 68 8.60 -9.51 18.38
C LYS A 68 9.12 -10.67 19.24
N ALA A 69 8.38 -11.04 20.28
CA ALA A 69 8.78 -12.11 21.20
C ALA A 69 8.23 -13.48 20.79
N GLN A 70 7.02 -13.53 20.24
CA GLN A 70 6.30 -14.78 19.99
C GLN A 70 6.05 -15.02 18.50
N PRO A 71 6.53 -16.14 17.93
CA PRO A 71 6.33 -16.43 16.51
C PRO A 71 4.85 -16.68 16.16
N LYS A 72 4.08 -17.24 17.10
CA LYS A 72 2.63 -17.37 16.97
C LYS A 72 1.94 -16.02 16.81
N ALA A 73 2.36 -15.00 17.56
CA ALA A 73 1.78 -13.67 17.48
C ALA A 73 2.17 -12.95 16.18
N ALA A 74 3.37 -13.18 15.65
CA ALA A 74 3.73 -12.68 14.33
C ALA A 74 2.92 -13.35 13.21
N TYR A 75 2.67 -14.66 13.31
CA TYR A 75 1.77 -15.35 12.39
C TYR A 75 0.35 -14.76 12.45
N ASP A 76 -0.20 -14.57 13.64
CA ASP A 76 -1.52 -13.97 13.83
C ASP A 76 -1.57 -12.53 13.32
N LEU A 77 -0.51 -11.75 13.50
CA LEU A 77 -0.40 -10.40 12.95
C LEU A 77 -0.38 -10.41 11.43
N GLY A 78 0.37 -11.31 10.83
CA GLY A 78 0.38 -11.49 9.38
C GLY A 78 -1.00 -11.86 8.85
N LEU A 79 -1.74 -12.72 9.54
CA LEU A 79 -3.13 -13.05 9.18
C LEU A 79 -4.06 -11.83 9.24
N ARG A 80 -3.87 -10.95 10.22
CA ARG A 80 -4.70 -9.74 10.32
C ARG A 80 -4.42 -8.77 9.19
N TYR A 81 -3.16 -8.58 8.80
CA TYR A 81 -2.82 -7.81 7.61
C TYR A 81 -3.35 -8.43 6.33
N PHE A 82 -3.32 -9.76 6.23
CA PHE A 82 -3.85 -10.46 5.06
C PHE A 82 -5.36 -10.28 4.89
N ARG A 83 -6.10 -10.21 6.01
CA ARG A 83 -7.58 -10.10 6.00
C ARG A 83 -8.10 -8.67 6.13
N GLY A 84 -7.28 -7.74 6.57
CA GLY A 84 -7.72 -6.40 6.96
C GLY A 84 -8.38 -6.34 8.35
N ASP A 85 -8.05 -7.28 9.26
CA ASP A 85 -8.73 -7.41 10.57
C ASP A 85 -8.15 -6.45 11.62
N GLY A 86 -8.60 -5.19 11.61
CA GLY A 86 -8.15 -4.13 12.52
C GLY A 86 -6.91 -3.35 12.04
N ALA A 87 -6.42 -3.70 10.85
CA ALA A 87 -5.49 -2.90 10.07
C ALA A 87 -5.95 -2.93 8.60
N ARG A 88 -5.50 -1.99 7.78
CA ARG A 88 -5.72 -2.05 6.34
C ARG A 88 -5.13 -3.36 5.78
N GLN A 89 -5.84 -3.97 4.84
CA GLN A 89 -5.34 -5.15 4.14
C GLN A 89 -4.02 -4.81 3.41
N ASP A 90 -2.98 -5.57 3.71
CA ASP A 90 -1.63 -5.39 3.18
C ASP A 90 -0.93 -6.76 3.11
N SER A 91 -0.98 -7.36 1.92
CA SER A 91 -0.40 -8.68 1.64
C SER A 91 1.13 -8.71 1.76
N TYR A 92 1.82 -7.59 1.52
CA TYR A 92 3.26 -7.49 1.70
C TYR A 92 3.65 -7.51 3.18
N GLN A 93 2.93 -6.75 4.01
CA GLN A 93 3.13 -6.83 5.47
C GLN A 93 2.74 -8.19 6.03
N ALA A 94 1.66 -8.80 5.51
CA ALA A 94 1.26 -10.15 5.89
C ALA A 94 2.40 -11.15 5.65
N LEU A 95 2.96 -11.17 4.44
CA LEU A 95 4.08 -12.03 4.09
C LEU A 95 5.32 -11.77 4.94
N LYS A 96 5.63 -10.50 5.24
CA LYS A 96 6.79 -10.16 6.08
C LYS A 96 6.66 -10.75 7.48
N TRP A 97 5.52 -10.56 8.13
CA TRP A 97 5.28 -11.08 9.49
C TRP A 97 5.16 -12.61 9.51
N MET A 98 4.56 -13.20 8.49
CA MET A 98 4.51 -14.66 8.36
C MET A 98 5.88 -15.28 8.10
N ARG A 99 6.73 -14.64 7.28
CA ARG A 99 8.12 -15.05 7.09
C ARG A 99 8.90 -15.04 8.40
N ASP A 100 8.84 -13.94 9.14
CA ASP A 100 9.48 -13.84 10.45
C ASP A 100 8.98 -14.91 11.44
N ALA A 101 7.67 -15.21 11.45
CA ALA A 101 7.11 -16.30 12.25
C ALA A 101 7.62 -17.69 11.82
N ALA A 102 7.70 -17.94 10.51
CA ALA A 102 8.13 -19.21 9.94
C ALA A 102 9.63 -19.47 10.16
N GLU A 103 10.47 -18.44 10.04
CA GLU A 103 11.91 -18.47 10.32
C GLU A 103 12.17 -18.78 11.80
N ARG A 104 11.34 -18.23 12.70
CA ARG A 104 11.35 -18.55 14.14
C ARG A 104 10.67 -19.88 14.48
N GLY A 105 10.25 -20.64 13.47
CA GLY A 105 9.83 -22.02 13.62
C GLY A 105 8.34 -22.24 13.88
N ASP A 106 7.47 -21.25 13.70
CA ASP A 106 6.02 -21.49 13.76
C ASP A 106 5.57 -22.35 12.57
N LEU A 107 5.02 -23.54 12.88
CA LEU A 107 4.61 -24.52 11.88
C LEU A 107 3.46 -24.02 10.99
N ARG A 108 2.54 -23.23 11.55
CA ARG A 108 1.39 -22.69 10.79
C ARG A 108 1.87 -21.65 9.79
N ALA A 109 2.81 -20.81 10.20
CA ALA A 109 3.46 -19.83 9.32
C ALA A 109 4.24 -20.51 8.18
N GLN A 110 5.01 -21.56 8.47
CA GLN A 110 5.73 -22.34 7.45
C GLN A 110 4.77 -22.92 6.41
N LYS A 111 3.66 -23.54 6.85
CA LYS A 111 2.63 -24.05 5.95
C LYS A 111 1.99 -22.93 5.13
N ALA A 112 1.62 -21.82 5.78
CA ALA A 112 0.97 -20.69 5.11
C ALA A 112 1.86 -20.07 4.02
N LEU A 113 3.14 -19.83 4.31
CA LEU A 113 4.11 -19.36 3.30
C LEU A 113 4.25 -20.35 2.15
N GLY A 114 4.33 -21.63 2.47
CA GLY A 114 4.35 -22.70 1.47
C GLY A 114 3.17 -22.61 0.50
N GLY A 115 1.96 -22.39 1.04
CA GLY A 115 0.75 -22.17 0.25
C GLY A 115 0.79 -20.89 -0.57
N PHE A 116 1.19 -19.75 0.02
CA PHE A 116 1.28 -18.48 -0.71
C PHE A 116 2.28 -18.54 -1.86
N TYR A 117 3.43 -19.17 -1.66
CA TYR A 117 4.39 -19.35 -2.75
C TYR A 117 3.91 -20.35 -3.79
N LEU A 118 3.13 -21.37 -3.42
CA LEU A 118 2.60 -22.33 -4.37
C LEU A 118 1.53 -21.74 -5.30
N PHE A 119 0.59 -20.98 -4.73
CA PHE A 119 -0.55 -20.46 -5.47
C PHE A 119 -0.37 -19.03 -5.97
N GLY A 120 0.68 -18.33 -5.51
CA GLY A 120 0.86 -16.91 -5.71
C GLY A 120 0.02 -16.08 -4.74
N LEU A 121 0.35 -14.79 -4.64
CA LEU A 121 -0.36 -13.82 -3.83
C LEU A 121 -0.46 -12.48 -4.58
N GLU A 122 -1.68 -12.07 -4.90
CA GLU A 122 -1.95 -10.83 -5.65
C GLU A 122 -1.11 -10.76 -6.94
N GLU A 123 -0.32 -9.71 -7.14
CA GLU A 123 0.57 -9.57 -8.29
C GLU A 123 1.85 -10.42 -8.17
N MET A 124 2.13 -10.97 -6.98
CA MET A 124 3.24 -11.90 -6.79
C MET A 124 2.82 -13.26 -7.35
N GLY A 125 3.41 -13.64 -8.50
CA GLY A 125 3.22 -14.96 -9.08
C GLY A 125 3.67 -16.10 -8.15
N SER A 126 3.37 -17.33 -8.54
CA SER A 126 3.83 -18.51 -7.80
C SER A 126 5.36 -18.65 -7.86
N ASP A 127 5.95 -19.07 -6.74
CA ASP A 127 7.34 -19.53 -6.65
C ASP A 127 7.36 -20.97 -6.11
N PRO A 128 7.34 -21.98 -6.99
CA PRO A 128 7.36 -23.37 -6.58
C PRO A 128 8.61 -23.79 -5.80
N ARG A 129 9.73 -23.07 -5.95
CA ARG A 129 10.98 -23.38 -5.23
C ARG A 129 10.86 -23.00 -3.77
N GLU A 130 10.30 -21.81 -3.49
CA GLU A 130 10.13 -21.39 -2.11
C GLU A 130 8.98 -22.14 -1.44
N ALA A 131 7.96 -22.51 -2.22
CA ALA A 131 6.92 -23.43 -1.76
C ALA A 131 7.51 -24.78 -1.31
N ASP A 132 8.32 -25.44 -2.17
CA ASP A 132 8.99 -26.71 -1.85
C ASP A 132 9.84 -26.60 -0.57
N LYS A 133 10.57 -25.49 -0.41
CA LYS A 133 11.37 -25.22 0.79
C LYS A 133 10.52 -25.16 2.07
N TRP A 134 9.51 -24.29 2.12
CA TRP A 134 8.71 -24.08 3.33
C TRP A 134 7.82 -25.29 3.65
N LEU A 135 7.21 -25.90 2.63
CA LEU A 135 6.38 -27.09 2.78
C LEU A 135 7.20 -28.30 3.20
N SER A 136 8.46 -28.43 2.74
CA SER A 136 9.36 -29.51 3.19
C SER A 136 9.63 -29.43 4.70
N ILE A 137 9.83 -28.21 5.23
CA ILE A 137 10.05 -28.03 6.68
C ILE A 137 8.80 -28.43 7.46
N ALA A 138 7.62 -27.99 7.02
CA ALA A 138 6.37 -28.31 7.70
C ALA A 138 5.99 -29.80 7.59
N ALA A 139 6.16 -30.40 6.40
CA ALA A 139 5.93 -31.82 6.17
C ALA A 139 6.91 -32.70 6.97
N GLY A 140 8.18 -32.28 7.10
CA GLY A 140 9.19 -32.97 7.91
C GLY A 140 8.84 -33.00 9.41
N ARG A 141 8.00 -32.08 9.87
CA ARG A 141 7.45 -32.05 11.24
C ARG A 141 6.13 -32.83 11.38
N GLY A 142 5.70 -33.54 10.34
CA GLY A 142 4.53 -34.41 10.35
C GLY A 142 3.23 -33.76 9.89
N ASP A 143 3.26 -32.52 9.36
CA ASP A 143 2.05 -31.88 8.84
C ASP A 143 1.60 -32.55 7.53
N LYS A 144 0.45 -33.22 7.58
CA LYS A 144 -0.07 -34.04 6.46
C LYS A 144 -0.49 -33.18 5.27
N GLU A 145 -1.06 -32.01 5.53
CA GLU A 145 -1.50 -31.07 4.49
C GLU A 145 -0.29 -30.52 3.74
N SER A 146 0.75 -30.10 4.47
CA SER A 146 2.01 -29.65 3.88
C SER A 146 2.67 -30.73 3.04
N LYS A 147 2.57 -32.01 3.43
CA LYS A 147 3.06 -33.12 2.62
C LYS A 147 2.30 -33.24 1.29
N GLN A 148 1.00 -33.03 1.27
CA GLN A 148 0.21 -33.05 0.03
C GLN A 148 0.58 -31.87 -0.87
N LEU A 149 0.65 -30.66 -0.29
CA LEU A 149 1.05 -29.46 -1.02
C LEU A 149 2.49 -29.54 -1.52
N LEU A 150 3.38 -30.21 -0.80
CA LEU A 150 4.78 -30.40 -1.20
C LEU A 150 4.90 -31.18 -2.51
N GLU A 151 4.06 -32.20 -2.71
CA GLU A 151 4.05 -32.95 -3.98
C GLU A 151 3.61 -32.05 -5.16
N LEU A 152 2.62 -31.19 -4.94
CA LEU A 152 2.20 -30.19 -5.93
C LEU A 152 3.32 -29.18 -6.22
N ALA A 153 3.98 -28.67 -5.18
CA ALA A 153 5.10 -27.74 -5.32
C ALA A 153 6.27 -28.33 -6.10
N ARG A 154 6.63 -29.59 -5.84
CA ARG A 154 7.68 -30.29 -6.58
C ARG A 154 7.34 -30.52 -8.04
N LYS A 155 6.08 -30.85 -8.33
CA LYS A 155 5.59 -30.97 -9.69
C LYS A 155 5.69 -29.64 -10.43
N ALA A 156 5.16 -28.56 -9.84
CA ALA A 156 5.22 -27.22 -10.43
C ALA A 156 6.66 -26.73 -10.61
N LYS A 157 7.55 -27.01 -9.65
CA LYS A 157 8.99 -26.71 -9.74
C LYS A 157 9.66 -27.41 -10.92
N LYS A 158 9.33 -28.69 -11.15
CA LYS A 158 9.87 -29.44 -12.28
C LYS A 158 9.36 -28.89 -13.61
N GLU A 159 8.07 -28.56 -13.69
CA GLU A 159 7.46 -27.93 -14.88
C GLU A 159 8.12 -26.58 -15.19
N ASP A 160 8.33 -25.73 -14.17
CA ASP A 160 9.04 -24.45 -14.28
C ASP A 160 10.50 -24.64 -14.75
N GLU A 161 11.21 -25.65 -14.24
CA GLU A 161 12.57 -25.98 -14.69
C GLU A 161 12.63 -26.46 -16.14
N GLU A 162 11.67 -27.27 -16.56
CA GLU A 162 11.57 -27.79 -17.92
C GLU A 162 11.22 -26.67 -18.91
N ASP A 163 10.27 -25.81 -18.54
CA ASP A 163 9.89 -24.63 -19.29
C ASP A 163 11.06 -23.63 -19.40
N TRP A 164 11.79 -23.38 -18.32
CA TRP A 164 12.99 -22.54 -18.35
C TRP A 164 14.07 -23.12 -19.26
N LYS A 165 14.34 -24.44 -19.18
CA LYS A 165 15.30 -25.11 -20.08
C LYS A 165 14.88 -24.99 -21.53
N TRP A 166 13.60 -25.22 -21.82
CA TRP A 166 13.03 -25.09 -23.16
C TRP A 166 13.20 -23.67 -23.69
N ARG A 167 12.76 -22.65 -22.95
CA ARG A 167 12.91 -21.24 -23.35
C ARG A 167 14.37 -20.85 -23.56
N THR A 168 15.27 -21.36 -22.73
CA THR A 168 16.71 -21.06 -22.82
C THR A 168 17.33 -21.73 -24.04
N GLN A 169 17.01 -23.00 -24.31
CA GLN A 169 17.49 -23.73 -25.48
C GLN A 169 17.08 -23.04 -26.79
N TRP A 170 15.85 -22.53 -26.85
CA TRP A 170 15.31 -21.87 -28.03
C TRP A 170 15.46 -20.36 -28.02
N ARG A 171 16.12 -19.80 -27.01
CA ARG A 171 16.31 -18.36 -26.86
C ARG A 171 16.94 -17.75 -28.10
N ASP A 172 18.04 -18.31 -28.57
CA ASP A 172 18.80 -17.76 -29.69
C ASP A 172 18.02 -17.85 -31.01
N VAL A 173 17.24 -18.92 -31.19
CA VAL A 173 16.36 -19.11 -32.36
C VAL A 173 15.19 -18.12 -32.32
N TYR A 174 14.56 -17.95 -31.16
CA TYR A 174 13.40 -17.08 -30.99
C TYR A 174 13.76 -15.59 -31.11
N TYR A 175 14.86 -15.17 -30.47
CA TYR A 175 15.38 -13.80 -30.61
C TYR A 175 15.95 -13.56 -32.01
N GLY A 176 16.63 -14.54 -32.61
CA GLY A 176 17.07 -14.46 -34.00
C GLY A 176 15.90 -14.26 -34.96
N TYR A 177 14.77 -14.96 -34.76
CA TYR A 177 13.56 -14.80 -35.56
C TYR A 177 12.83 -13.46 -35.31
N TRP A 178 12.83 -12.96 -34.07
CA TRP A 178 12.29 -11.63 -33.75
C TRP A 178 13.11 -10.49 -34.39
N TYR A 179 14.43 -10.61 -34.41
CA TYR A 179 15.33 -9.61 -35.02
C TYR A 179 15.42 -9.72 -36.55
N SER A 180 15.15 -10.89 -37.15
CA SER A 180 15.21 -11.10 -38.60
C SER A 180 13.84 -11.14 -39.31
N GLY A 181 12.76 -11.41 -38.57
CA GLY A 181 11.40 -11.55 -39.11
C GLY A 181 10.59 -10.25 -39.14
N TYR A 182 10.99 -9.24 -38.38
CA TYR A 182 10.51 -7.86 -38.53
C TYR A 182 11.66 -7.00 -39.04
N PRO A 183 11.85 -6.86 -40.37
CA PRO A 183 12.59 -5.72 -40.86
C PRO A 183 11.80 -4.49 -40.41
N TYR A 184 12.25 -3.84 -39.34
CA TYR A 184 11.86 -2.47 -39.07
C TYR A 184 12.36 -1.66 -40.27
N TYR A 185 11.56 -1.54 -41.32
CA TYR A 185 11.73 -0.54 -42.38
C TYR A 185 11.35 0.84 -41.82
N GLY A 186 11.99 1.22 -40.72
CA GLY A 186 11.89 2.54 -40.12
C GLY A 186 13.22 3.25 -40.33
N VAL A 187 13.47 3.72 -41.54
CA VAL A 187 14.52 4.73 -41.74
C VAL A 187 13.96 6.03 -41.17
N TRP A 188 14.54 6.54 -40.09
CA TRP A 188 14.17 7.84 -39.54
C TRP A 188 14.47 8.93 -40.57
N ASN A 189 13.43 9.38 -41.26
CA ASN A 189 13.39 10.66 -41.97
C ASN A 189 12.56 11.61 -41.09
N GLN A 190 13.06 12.80 -40.81
CA GLN A 190 12.44 13.83 -39.95
C GLN A 190 11.12 14.42 -40.49
N THR A 191 10.39 13.75 -41.39
CA THR A 191 9.17 14.34 -41.95
C THR A 191 8.13 13.29 -42.32
N TYR A 192 7.11 13.22 -41.45
CA TYR A 192 5.77 12.63 -41.57
C TYR A 192 5.57 11.14 -41.23
N TRP A 193 4.47 10.91 -40.49
CA TRP A 193 3.92 9.61 -40.12
C TRP A 193 2.65 9.35 -40.96
N TYR A 194 2.52 8.16 -41.52
CA TYR A 194 1.23 7.62 -41.97
C TYR A 194 0.97 6.28 -41.27
N TYR A 195 -0.32 6.02 -41.02
CA TYR A 195 -0.88 4.86 -40.31
C TYR A 195 -0.51 3.51 -40.92
#